data_AF-A0A3D4YBR5-F1
#
_entry.id   AF-A0A3D4YBR5-F1
#
_cell.length_a   1.000
_cell.length_b   1.000
_cell.length_c   1.000
_cell.angle_alpha   90.00
_cell.angle_beta   90.00
_cell.angle_gamma   90.00
#
_symmetry.space_group_name_H-M   'P 1'
#
loop_
_entity.id
_entity.type
_entity.pdbx_description
1 polymer ?
#
loop_
_entity_poly.entity_id
_entity_poly.type
_entity_poly.pdbx_seq_one_letter_code
_entity_poly.pdbx_strand_id
1 'polypeptide(L)'
;MTNVISINQKIERLKDVRKRLERRISDAANTDRKARTRTLIQLGGLLNITNLLELTNINLGEDLEIDQINQDKAATLLGLLQHLTETMPPLLSPEQQNDFKQKGIRILKMRAYEKENG
;
A
#
# COMPACT_ATOMS: atom_id res chain seq x y z
N MET A 1 9.29 41.73 40.24
CA MET A 1 9.62 41.52 38.80
C MET A 1 10.06 40.10 38.47
N THR A 2 10.58 39.30 39.40
CA THR A 2 11.06 37.91 39.21
C THR A 2 9.99 36.94 38.66
N ASN A 3 8.72 37.16 39.00
CA ASN A 3 7.62 36.26 38.63
C ASN A 3 7.27 36.32 37.12
N VAL A 4 7.38 37.50 36.50
CA VAL A 4 7.10 37.70 35.07
C VAL A 4 8.18 37.03 34.21
N ILE A 5 9.44 37.08 34.66
CA ILE A 5 10.57 36.42 33.98
C ILE A 5 10.39 34.89 34.00
N SER A 6 9.99 34.33 35.13
CA SER A 6 9.70 32.89 35.27
C SER A 6 8.54 32.44 34.37
N ILE A 7 7.47 33.26 34.29
CA ILE A 7 6.33 33.00 33.41
C ILE A 7 6.77 33.02 31.94
N ASN A 8 7.55 34.02 31.51
CA ASN A 8 8.04 34.10 30.14
C ASN A 8 8.96 32.93 29.77
N GLN A 9 9.84 32.50 30.69
CA GLN A 9 10.66 31.30 30.48
C GLN A 9 9.80 30.04 30.34
N LYS A 10 8.72 29.93 31.11
CA LYS A 10 7.78 28.80 30.99
C LYS A 10 7.03 28.83 29.65
N ILE A 11 6.63 30.01 29.18
CA ILE A 11 5.99 30.19 27.87
C ILE A 11 6.91 29.74 26.73
N GLU A 12 8.18 30.14 26.74
CA GLU A 12 9.13 29.72 25.70
C GLU A 12 9.36 28.20 25.70
N ARG A 13 9.49 27.59 26.89
CA ARG A 13 9.55 26.12 27.00
C ARG A 13 8.31 25.45 26.42
N LEU A 14 7.12 25.98 26.67
CA LEU A 14 5.88 25.43 26.13
C LEU A 14 5.80 25.56 24.61
N LYS A 15 6.26 26.68 24.03
CA LYS A 15 6.37 26.84 22.57
C LYS A 15 7.31 25.81 21.95
N ASP A 16 8.46 25.58 22.56
CA ASP A 16 9.43 24.57 22.11
C ASP A 16 8.90 23.14 22.20
N VAL A 17 8.15 22.83 23.26
CA VAL A 17 7.47 21.54 23.41
C VAL A 17 6.41 21.37 22.32
N ARG A 18 5.59 22.41 22.08
CA ARG A 18 4.56 22.39 21.03
C ARG A 18 5.18 22.13 19.65
N LYS A 19 6.24 22.87 19.29
CA LYS A 19 6.96 22.70 18.01
C LYS A 19 7.54 21.30 17.85
N ARG A 20 8.06 20.71 18.92
CA ARG A 20 8.54 19.32 18.90
C ARG A 20 7.41 18.32 18.71
N LEU A 21 6.25 18.56 19.32
CA LEU A 21 5.08 17.71 19.16
C LEU A 21 4.51 17.78 17.74
N GLU A 22 4.39 18.99 17.17
CA GLU A 22 3.96 19.23 15.78
C GLU A 22 4.84 18.46 14.78
N ARG A 23 6.17 18.50 14.97
CA ARG A 23 7.12 17.72 14.14
C ARG A 23 6.89 16.22 14.27
N ARG A 24 6.75 15.70 15.49
CA ARG A 24 6.50 14.26 15.72
C ARG A 24 5.20 13.79 15.06
N ILE A 25 4.14 14.60 15.11
CA ILE A 25 2.88 14.31 14.43
C ILE A 25 3.09 14.26 12.90
N SER A 26 3.79 15.25 12.34
CA SER A 26 4.11 15.28 10.91
C SER A 26 4.98 14.10 10.48
N ASP A 27 5.96 13.72 11.28
CA ASP A 27 6.88 12.60 10.99
C ASP A 27 6.15 11.26 11.05
N ALA A 28 5.25 11.09 12.03
CA ALA A 28 4.38 9.92 12.11
C ALA A 28 3.46 9.81 10.88
N ALA A 29 2.77 10.90 10.52
CA ALA A 29 1.91 10.94 9.33
C ALA A 29 2.69 10.64 8.03
N ASN A 30 3.92 11.13 7.91
CA ASN A 30 4.80 10.82 6.79
C ASN A 30 5.23 9.34 6.76
N THR A 31 5.48 8.75 7.93
CA THR A 31 5.83 7.33 8.06
C THR A 31 4.67 6.45 7.62
N ASP A 32 3.46 6.76 8.07
CA ASP A 32 2.24 6.03 7.69
C ASP A 32 1.96 6.15 6.19
N ARG A 33 2.10 7.36 5.62
CA ARG A 33 1.95 7.58 4.17
C ARG A 33 2.95 6.74 3.37
N LYS A 34 4.21 6.67 3.80
CA LYS A 34 5.23 5.85 3.13
C LYS A 34 4.92 4.36 3.24
N ALA A 35 4.45 3.91 4.40
CA ALA A 35 4.04 2.52 4.58
C ALA A 35 2.87 2.17 3.65
N ARG A 36 1.80 2.99 3.64
CA ARG A 36 0.65 2.83 2.75
C ARG A 36 1.06 2.80 1.27
N THR A 37 1.90 3.74 0.85
CA THR A 37 2.39 3.81 -0.55
C THR A 37 3.15 2.54 -0.92
N ARG A 38 4.01 2.03 -0.02
CA ARG A 38 4.75 0.78 -0.23
C ARG A 38 3.81 -0.42 -0.38
N THR A 39 2.78 -0.52 0.47
CA THR A 39 1.77 -1.58 0.37
C THR A 39 1.04 -1.51 -0.97
N LEU A 40 0.60 -0.34 -1.41
CA LEU A 40 -0.07 -0.18 -2.71
C LEU A 40 0.82 -0.61 -3.88
N ILE A 41 2.09 -0.20 -3.87
CA ILE A 41 3.08 -0.62 -4.87
C ILE A 41 3.28 -2.15 -4.85
N GLN A 42 3.38 -2.75 -3.67
CA GLN A 42 3.53 -4.19 -3.51
C GLN A 42 2.31 -4.95 -4.03
N LEU A 43 1.08 -4.48 -3.73
CA LEU A 43 -0.16 -5.07 -4.25
C LEU A 43 -0.22 -4.98 -5.78
N GLY A 44 0.09 -3.82 -6.37
CA GLY A 44 0.20 -3.69 -7.83
C GLY A 44 1.24 -4.64 -8.42
N GLY A 45 2.36 -4.83 -7.73
CA GLY A 45 3.38 -5.82 -8.09
C GLY A 45 2.84 -7.26 -8.09
N LEU A 46 1.99 -7.64 -7.14
CA LEU A 46 1.36 -8.96 -7.10
C LEU A 46 0.42 -9.17 -8.31
N LEU A 47 -0.38 -8.17 -8.67
CA LEU A 47 -1.25 -8.24 -9.85
C LEU A 47 -0.45 -8.42 -11.15
N ASN A 48 0.71 -7.75 -11.24
CA ASN A 48 1.63 -7.93 -12.36
C ASN A 48 2.28 -9.33 -12.37
N ILE A 49 2.55 -9.92 -11.20
CA ILE A 49 3.07 -11.30 -11.10
C ILE A 49 2.06 -12.33 -11.59
N THR A 50 0.77 -12.14 -11.31
CA THR A 50 -0.28 -13.09 -11.68
C THR A 50 -0.85 -12.85 -13.08
N ASN A 51 -0.18 -12.02 -13.90
CA ASN A 51 -0.59 -11.65 -15.24
C ASN A 51 -1.97 -10.96 -15.35
N LEU A 52 -2.51 -10.47 -14.23
CA LEU A 52 -3.83 -9.85 -14.21
C LEU A 52 -3.85 -8.50 -14.92
N LEU A 53 -2.73 -7.77 -14.93
CA LEU A 53 -2.63 -6.51 -15.65
C LEU A 53 -2.71 -6.74 -17.16
N GLU A 54 -2.00 -7.74 -17.69
CA GLU A 54 -2.07 -8.09 -19.12
C GLU A 54 -3.47 -8.56 -19.51
N LEU A 55 -4.09 -9.44 -18.70
CA LEU A 55 -5.45 -9.92 -18.93
C LEU A 55 -6.50 -8.80 -18.98
N THR A 56 -6.23 -7.67 -18.34
CA THR A 56 -7.12 -6.51 -18.26
C THR A 56 -6.64 -5.36 -19.13
N ASN A 57 -5.60 -5.59 -19.95
CA ASN A 57 -4.99 -4.62 -20.84
C ASN A 57 -4.49 -3.34 -20.13
N ILE A 58 -4.04 -3.47 -18.88
CA ILE A 58 -3.48 -2.39 -18.07
C ILE A 58 -1.96 -2.38 -18.24
N ASN A 59 -1.41 -1.24 -18.64
CA ASN A 59 0.04 -1.04 -18.68
C ASN A 59 0.52 -0.27 -17.44
N LEU A 60 1.70 -0.63 -16.95
CA LEU A 60 2.31 0.11 -15.83
C LEU A 60 2.62 1.55 -16.25
N GLY A 61 2.19 2.51 -15.43
CA GLY A 61 2.35 3.93 -15.70
C GLY A 61 1.13 4.59 -16.34
N GLU A 62 0.09 3.82 -16.70
CA GLU A 62 -1.19 4.38 -17.09
C GLU A 62 -1.89 5.03 -15.89
N ASP A 63 -2.47 6.20 -16.11
CA ASP A 63 -3.40 6.82 -15.17
C ASP A 63 -4.79 6.22 -15.41
N LEU A 64 -5.21 5.35 -14.49
CA LEU A 64 -6.46 4.60 -14.62
C LEU A 64 -7.72 5.45 -14.42
N GLU A 65 -7.57 6.70 -14.00
CA GLU A 65 -8.70 7.59 -13.69
C GLU A 65 -8.93 8.66 -14.75
N ILE A 66 -7.97 8.88 -15.66
CA ILE A 66 -7.94 10.07 -16.53
C ILE A 66 -8.98 10.08 -17.66
N ASP A 67 -9.23 8.93 -18.28
CA ASP A 67 -10.10 8.80 -19.45
C ASP A 67 -10.96 7.54 -19.37
N GLN A 68 -12.03 7.52 -20.17
CA GLN A 68 -13.00 6.43 -20.16
C GLN A 68 -12.36 5.07 -20.51
N ILE A 69 -11.39 5.03 -21.41
CA ILE A 69 -10.74 3.77 -21.83
C ILE A 69 -9.97 3.17 -20.65
N ASN A 70 -9.21 4.01 -19.95
CA ASN A 70 -8.44 3.59 -18.78
C ASN A 70 -9.35 3.26 -17.58
N GLN A 71 -10.46 3.97 -17.42
CA GLN A 71 -11.51 3.63 -16.45
C GLN A 71 -12.17 2.28 -16.77
N ASP A 72 -12.43 1.97 -18.04
CA ASP A 72 -13.01 0.69 -18.47
C ASP A 72 -12.05 -0.49 -18.19
N LYS A 73 -10.74 -0.31 -18.42
CA LYS A 73 -9.72 -1.31 -18.02
C LYS A 73 -9.72 -1.53 -16.51
N ALA A 74 -9.75 -0.46 -15.72
CA ALA A 74 -9.81 -0.54 -14.26
C ALA A 74 -11.10 -1.24 -13.78
N ALA A 75 -12.23 -0.92 -14.39
CA ALA A 75 -13.52 -1.58 -14.12
C ALA A 75 -13.47 -3.07 -14.46
N THR A 76 -12.79 -3.45 -15.55
CA THR A 76 -12.59 -4.86 -15.93
C THR A 76 -11.78 -5.61 -14.87
N LEU A 77 -10.66 -5.03 -14.41
CA LEU A 77 -9.88 -5.61 -13.31
C LEU A 77 -10.70 -5.74 -12.02
N LEU A 78 -11.48 -4.70 -11.69
CA LEU A 78 -12.35 -4.72 -10.52
C LEU A 78 -13.40 -5.84 -10.62
N GLY A 79 -14.04 -6.00 -11.78
CA GLY A 79 -15.00 -7.07 -12.04
C GLY A 79 -14.40 -8.47 -11.86
N LEU A 80 -13.17 -8.68 -12.34
CA LEU A 80 -12.45 -9.94 -12.17
C LEU A 80 -12.18 -10.25 -10.69
N LEU A 81 -11.71 -9.27 -9.92
CA LEU A 81 -11.46 -9.42 -8.48
C LEU A 81 -12.74 -9.62 -7.68
N GLN A 82 -13.83 -8.96 -8.10
CA GLN A 82 -15.14 -9.13 -7.51
C GLN A 82 -15.67 -10.55 -7.76
N HIS A 83 -15.55 -11.04 -9.00
CA HIS A 83 -15.92 -12.42 -9.34
C HIS A 83 -15.13 -13.45 -8.51
N LEU A 84 -13.82 -13.23 -8.30
CA LEU A 84 -13.03 -14.08 -7.40
C LEU A 84 -13.59 -14.06 -5.97
N THR A 85 -14.00 -12.90 -5.48
CA THR A 85 -14.56 -12.75 -4.14
C THR A 85 -15.91 -13.47 -4.00
N GLU A 86 -16.75 -13.42 -5.03
CA GLU A 86 -18.06 -14.08 -5.08
C GLU A 86 -17.97 -15.60 -5.22
N THR A 87 -16.92 -16.10 -5.87
CA THR A 87 -16.69 -17.53 -6.08
C THR A 87 -15.96 -18.20 -4.92
N MET A 88 -15.27 -17.43 -4.08
CA MET A 88 -14.53 -17.93 -2.93
C MET A 88 -15.43 -18.03 -1.68
N PRO A 89 -15.14 -18.96 -0.77
CA PRO A 89 -15.82 -19.00 0.52
C PRO A 89 -15.55 -17.70 1.30
N PRO A 90 -16.50 -17.24 2.15
CA PRO A 90 -16.37 -15.99 2.90
C PRO A 90 -15.18 -16.00 3.88
N LEU A 91 -14.73 -17.19 4.26
CA LEU A 91 -13.51 -17.40 5.03
C LEU A 91 -12.77 -18.62 4.47
N LEU A 92 -11.47 -18.48 4.28
CA LEU A 92 -10.59 -19.58 3.89
C LEU A 92 -10.34 -20.50 5.09
N SER A 93 -10.47 -21.82 4.88
CA SER A 93 -10.02 -22.80 5.88
C SER A 93 -8.50 -22.72 6.09
N PRO A 94 -7.96 -23.19 7.24
CA PRO A 94 -6.53 -23.26 7.45
C PRO A 94 -5.77 -24.03 6.36
N GLU A 95 -6.35 -25.12 5.83
CA GLU A 95 -5.73 -25.85 4.71
C GLU A 95 -5.70 -24.99 3.44
N GLN A 96 -6.82 -24.35 3.08
CA GLN A 96 -6.89 -23.49 1.90
C GLN A 96 -5.91 -22.30 1.99
N GLN A 97 -5.79 -21.68 3.17
CA GLN A 97 -4.82 -20.62 3.40
C GLN A 97 -3.39 -21.11 3.19
N ASN A 98 -3.07 -22.29 3.71
CA ASN A 98 -1.75 -22.88 3.52
C ASN A 98 -1.50 -23.22 2.04
N ASP A 99 -2.48 -23.77 1.33
CA ASP A 99 -2.36 -24.11 -0.08
C ASP A 99 -2.08 -22.87 -0.94
N PHE A 100 -2.85 -21.79 -0.77
CA PHE A 100 -2.60 -20.54 -1.47
C PHE A 100 -1.24 -19.93 -1.11
N LYS A 101 -0.84 -19.99 0.16
CA LYS A 101 0.48 -19.54 0.60
C LYS A 101 1.60 -20.31 -0.10
N GLN A 102 1.53 -21.65 -0.17
CA GLN A 102 2.56 -22.46 -0.83
C GLN A 102 2.61 -22.18 -2.33
N LYS A 103 1.45 -22.03 -2.99
CA LYS A 103 1.38 -21.61 -4.40
C LYS A 103 2.06 -20.26 -4.61
N GLY A 104 1.76 -19.27 -3.77
CA GLY A 104 2.38 -17.95 -3.83
C GLY A 104 3.90 -17.98 -3.66
N ILE A 105 4.40 -18.72 -2.66
CA ILE A 105 5.85 -18.89 -2.42
C ILE A 105 6.53 -19.50 -3.65
N ARG A 106 5.92 -20.52 -4.28
CA ARG A 106 6.48 -21.16 -5.48
C ARG A 106 6.63 -20.17 -6.63
N ILE A 107 5.59 -19.38 -6.92
CA ILE A 107 5.61 -18.37 -7.99
C ILE A 107 6.70 -17.32 -7.73
N LEU A 108 6.81 -16.83 -6.49
CA LEU A 108 7.83 -15.84 -6.12
C LEU A 108 9.25 -16.37 -6.34
N LYS A 109 9.51 -17.63 -5.98
CA LYS A 109 10.82 -18.27 -6.19
C LYS A 109 11.14 -18.43 -7.67
N MET A 110 10.17 -18.86 -8.48
CA MET A 110 10.36 -19.00 -9.93
C MET A 110 10.74 -17.66 -10.57
N ARG A 111 10.02 -16.58 -10.25
CA ARG A 111 10.32 -15.25 -10.78
C ARG A 111 11.67 -14.71 -10.32
N ALA A 112 12.08 -14.99 -9.08
CA ALA A 112 13.41 -14.61 -8.61
C ALA A 112 14.51 -15.30 -9.42
N TYR A 113 14.34 -16.61 -9.68
CA TYR A 113 15.26 -17.38 -10.51
C TYR A 113 15.35 -16.86 -11.95
N GLU A 114 14.21 -16.55 -12.58
CA GLU A 114 14.17 -15.98 -13.93
C GLU A 114 14.92 -14.65 -14.02
N LYS A 115 14.81 -13.80 -12.99
CA LYS A 115 15.49 -12.50 -12.95
C LYS A 115 17.02 -12.62 -12.77
N GLU A 116 17.49 -13.70 -12.14
CA GLU A 116 18.91 -13.95 -11.92
C GLU A 116 19.60 -14.62 -13.12
N ASN A 117 18.83 -15.27 -13.99
CA ASN A 117 19.35 -16.12 -15.08
C ASN A 117 18.88 -15.71 -16.49
N GLY A 118 18.12 -14.63 -16.62
CA GLY A 118 17.69 -14.03 -17.89
C GLY A 118 18.28 -12.64 -18.08
#